data_AF-A0A0G9GWX4-F1
#
_entry.id   AF-A0A0G9GWX4-F1
#
_cell.length_a   1.000
_cell.length_b   1.000
_cell.length_c   1.000
_cell.angle_alpha   90.00
_cell.angle_beta   90.00
_cell.angle_gamma   90.00
#
_symmetry.space_group_name_H-M   'P 1'
#
loop_
_entity.id
_entity.type
_entity.pdbx_description
1 polymer ?
#
loop_
_entity_poly.entity_id
_entity_poly.type
_entity_poly.pdbx_seq_one_letter_code
_entity_poly.pdbx_strand_id
1 'polypeptide(L)'
;MAVALAVVAFTGCLDGRHQAMAGELIGSHMEIHGASLDVTARRDSACHEVAVHPASGIVSGCADVDRAYGITTQELRLSQEQALVDDAADQPAEARNRHELLAGAPWEAGAAILSAINLVSLDRLDEARRAFAALSGSTDPRIAGYAQLWQLWITMRSYRGDAHGLREQLARATVGLRAADSFQQSVLNLYAGQGSVEAVFSAAEAATLAGSPQRRDARTQAALFAGSYLQYVAGDAATARRIYRREFPQSSGSLERPVLQRLIGDP
;
A
#
# COMPACT_ATOMS: atom_id res chain seq x y z
N MET A 1 23.60 -19.54 -0.04
CA MET A 1 22.88 -18.75 -1.08
C MET A 1 22.19 -17.62 -0.32
N ALA A 2 22.80 -16.44 -0.29
CA ALA A 2 22.34 -15.32 0.54
C ALA A 2 21.29 -14.52 -0.24
N VAL A 3 20.05 -14.51 0.25
CA VAL A 3 18.99 -13.63 -0.25
C VAL A 3 19.21 -12.27 0.38
N ALA A 4 19.67 -11.31 -0.41
CA ALA A 4 19.75 -9.91 -0.01
C ALA A 4 18.31 -9.38 0.14
N LEU A 5 17.83 -9.23 1.37
CA LEU A 5 16.59 -8.53 1.67
C LEU A 5 16.77 -7.05 1.31
N ALA A 6 16.20 -6.64 0.18
CA ALA A 6 15.90 -5.24 -0.06
C ALA A 6 14.68 -4.87 0.81
N VAL A 7 14.94 -4.37 2.01
CA VAL A 7 13.92 -3.69 2.82
C VAL A 7 13.45 -2.49 2.02
N VAL A 8 12.27 -2.58 1.42
CA VAL A 8 11.63 -1.45 0.77
C VAL A 8 11.21 -0.49 1.87
N ALA A 9 11.99 0.58 2.01
CA ALA A 9 11.64 1.69 2.88
C ALA A 9 10.31 2.28 2.41
N PHE A 10 9.28 2.14 3.24
CA PHE A 10 8.03 2.87 3.10
C PHE A 10 8.26 4.33 3.52
N THR A 11 9.09 5.05 2.75
CA THR A 11 9.21 6.50 2.85
C THR A 11 8.25 7.12 1.84
N GLY A 12 6.97 7.17 2.23
CA GLY A 12 6.09 8.21 1.72
C GLY A 12 6.62 9.56 2.21
N CYS A 13 6.74 10.53 1.32
CA CYS A 13 7.09 11.91 1.63
C CYS A 13 6.17 12.44 2.75
N LEU A 14 6.70 12.53 3.97
CA LEU A 14 6.24 13.44 5.01
C LEU A 14 6.84 14.80 4.73
N ASP A 15 5.99 15.82 4.74
CA ASP A 15 6.33 17.20 4.41
C ASP A 15 7.32 17.80 5.43
N GLY A 16 8.53 18.15 4.96
CA GLY A 16 9.14 19.48 5.08
C GLY A 16 9.31 20.21 6.42
N ARG A 17 9.00 19.62 7.59
CA ARG A 17 9.17 20.31 8.89
C ARG A 17 9.86 19.51 10.00
N HIS A 18 10.74 18.56 9.67
CA HIS A 18 11.70 18.02 10.66
C HIS A 18 13.04 17.61 10.01
N GLN A 19 13.58 18.44 9.12
CA GLN A 19 14.98 18.32 8.70
C GLN A 19 15.87 19.18 9.61
N ALA A 20 16.23 18.62 10.77
CA ALA A 20 17.49 18.93 11.43
C ALA A 20 17.86 17.72 12.29
N MET A 21 19.08 17.21 12.09
CA MET A 21 19.70 16.06 12.76
C MET A 21 19.52 14.69 12.08
N ALA A 22 20.11 14.54 10.89
CA ALA A 22 20.68 13.26 10.45
C ALA A 22 21.75 13.55 9.37
N GLY A 23 22.82 14.24 9.78
CA GLY A 23 24.07 14.27 9.06
C GLY A 23 25.08 13.40 9.81
N GLU A 24 25.85 12.62 9.06
CA GLU A 24 26.97 11.76 9.49
C GLU A 24 26.61 10.44 10.19
N LEU A 25 26.80 9.33 9.47
CA LEU A 25 27.70 8.24 9.87
C LEU A 25 27.72 7.15 8.77
N ILE A 26 28.66 7.27 7.84
CA ILE A 26 29.27 6.11 7.18
C ILE A 26 30.75 6.18 7.52
N GLY A 27 31.21 5.29 8.38
CA GLY A 27 32.64 5.13 8.65
C GLY A 27 32.92 4.42 9.97
N SER A 28 33.49 3.22 9.84
CA SER A 28 34.35 2.55 10.83
C SER A 28 33.72 1.59 11.85
N HIS A 29 34.27 0.38 11.82
CA HIS A 29 34.43 -0.55 12.96
C HIS A 29 34.59 0.19 14.29
N MET A 30 33.78 -0.13 15.30
CA MET A 30 34.25 -0.15 16.69
C MET A 30 33.30 -0.95 17.60
N GLU A 31 33.93 -1.67 18.51
CA GLU A 31 33.36 -2.46 19.59
C GLU A 31 33.10 -1.55 20.84
N ILE A 32 32.12 -1.95 21.65
CA ILE A 32 31.83 -1.64 23.07
C ILE A 32 31.33 -0.26 23.54
N HIS A 33 30.31 -0.37 24.41
CA HIS A 33 29.97 0.38 25.64
C HIS A 33 28.79 1.36 25.63
N GLY A 34 28.01 1.26 26.72
CA GLY A 34 26.66 1.80 26.87
C GLY A 34 26.58 3.32 26.88
N ALA A 35 25.39 3.79 26.50
CA ALA A 35 24.90 5.12 26.83
C ALA A 35 23.39 5.05 27.06
N SER A 36 22.99 5.41 28.28
CA SER A 36 21.62 5.65 28.71
C SER A 36 21.09 6.91 28.02
N LEU A 37 19.94 6.83 27.37
CA LEU A 37 19.21 8.00 26.89
C LEU A 37 18.00 8.21 27.79
N ASP A 38 18.12 9.24 28.62
CA ASP A 38 17.09 9.78 29.50
C ASP A 38 16.06 10.56 28.65
N VAL A 39 14.80 10.10 28.65
CA VAL A 39 13.68 10.77 27.98
C VAL A 39 12.66 11.16 29.05
N THR A 40 12.92 12.28 29.70
CA THR A 40 11.88 13.04 30.41
C THR A 40 11.11 13.89 29.41
N ALA A 41 9.99 13.37 28.91
CA ALA A 41 8.97 14.16 28.23
C ALA A 41 7.66 14.09 29.02
N ARG A 42 7.29 15.26 29.57
CA ARG A 42 6.04 15.65 30.26
C ARG A 42 4.89 14.64 30.25
N ARG A 43 4.71 14.02 31.41
CA ARG A 43 3.42 13.57 31.93
C ARG A 43 2.58 14.79 32.28
N ASP A 44 1.35 14.86 31.78
CA ASP A 44 0.24 15.43 32.53
C ASP A 44 -1.10 14.92 31.99
N SER A 45 -1.94 14.49 32.93
CA SER A 45 -3.39 14.23 32.83
C SER A 45 -3.88 12.94 32.16
N ALA A 46 -3.98 11.88 32.95
CA ALA A 46 -5.27 11.38 33.46
C ALA A 46 -5.14 9.97 34.06
N CYS A 47 -4.73 9.89 35.33
CA CYS A 47 -5.06 8.74 36.17
C CYS A 47 -5.70 9.31 37.42
N HIS A 48 -7.01 9.12 37.55
CA HIS A 48 -7.74 9.49 38.76
C HIS A 48 -7.14 8.75 39.95
N GLU A 49 -6.79 9.51 40.97
CA GLU A 49 -6.28 9.07 42.25
C GLU A 49 -7.36 8.20 42.93
N VAL A 50 -7.16 6.88 42.97
CA VAL A 50 -7.96 5.99 43.80
C VAL A 50 -7.30 5.93 45.17
N ALA A 51 -7.98 6.46 46.18
CA ALA A 51 -7.52 6.45 47.57
C ALA A 51 -7.32 5.01 48.08
N VAL A 52 -6.18 4.79 48.73
CA VAL A 52 -5.65 3.48 49.16
C VAL A 52 -6.08 3.15 50.60
N HIS A 53 -6.52 1.90 50.82
CA HIS A 53 -6.47 1.24 52.14
C HIS A 53 -5.27 0.29 52.19
N PRO A 54 -4.46 0.27 53.28
CA PRO A 54 -3.19 -0.46 53.30
C PRO A 54 -3.37 -1.89 53.80
N ALA A 55 -3.80 -2.80 52.92
CA ALA A 55 -3.70 -4.26 53.15
C ALA A 55 -3.99 -5.06 51.88
N SER A 56 -3.18 -4.90 50.82
CA SER A 56 -3.03 -5.88 49.73
C SER A 56 -1.89 -5.43 48.83
N GLY A 57 -0.93 -6.33 48.56
CA GLY A 57 0.16 -6.06 47.62
C GLY A 57 -0.39 -5.84 46.22
N ILE A 58 -0.37 -4.58 45.76
CA ILE A 58 -0.62 -4.23 44.36
C ILE A 58 0.74 -3.91 43.73
N VAL A 59 1.20 -4.82 42.88
CA VAL A 59 2.38 -4.61 42.04
C VAL A 59 1.95 -3.77 40.82
N SER A 60 2.52 -2.57 40.73
CA SER A 60 2.97 -1.88 39.51
C SER A 60 2.12 -2.01 38.23
N GLY A 61 0.86 -1.56 38.26
CA GLY A 61 -0.03 -1.54 37.08
C GLY A 61 0.47 -0.72 35.87
N CYS A 62 1.33 0.29 36.05
CA CYS A 62 1.82 1.08 34.92
C CYS A 62 2.99 0.42 34.17
N ALA A 63 3.95 -0.19 34.87
CA ALA A 63 5.11 -0.82 34.22
C ALA A 63 4.73 -2.08 33.43
N ASP A 64 3.69 -2.80 33.85
CA ASP A 64 3.20 -3.98 33.14
C ASP A 64 2.37 -3.60 31.91
N VAL A 65 1.63 -2.48 31.96
CA VAL A 65 0.95 -1.90 30.78
C VAL A 65 1.96 -1.36 29.77
N ASP A 66 2.98 -0.63 30.21
CA ASP A 66 4.04 -0.12 29.33
C ASP A 66 4.85 -1.26 28.69
N ARG A 67 5.16 -2.32 29.45
CA ARG A 67 5.81 -3.53 28.93
C ARG A 67 4.91 -4.29 27.94
N ALA A 68 3.64 -4.48 28.26
CA ALA A 68 2.68 -5.14 27.38
C ALA A 68 2.46 -4.34 26.08
N TYR A 69 2.38 -3.01 26.18
CA TYR A 69 2.28 -2.12 25.03
C TYR A 69 3.54 -2.16 24.15
N GLY A 70 4.73 -2.19 24.77
CA GLY A 70 6.00 -2.33 24.06
C GLY A 70 6.14 -3.67 23.32
N ILE A 71 5.75 -4.78 23.97
CA ILE A 71 5.74 -6.12 23.35
C ILE A 71 4.77 -6.16 22.17
N THR A 72 3.55 -5.67 22.36
CA THR A 72 2.52 -5.63 21.31
C THR A 72 3.00 -4.82 20.09
N THR A 73 3.68 -3.69 20.33
CA THR A 73 4.24 -2.86 19.24
C THR A 73 5.33 -3.60 18.46
N GLN A 74 6.18 -4.38 19.14
CA GLN A 74 7.22 -5.17 18.49
C GLN A 74 6.63 -6.33 17.68
N GLU A 75 5.62 -7.03 18.22
CA GLU A 75 4.94 -8.14 17.54
C GLU A 75 4.19 -7.68 16.29
N LEU A 76 3.53 -6.52 16.35
CA LEU A 76 2.87 -5.92 15.19
C LEU A 76 3.90 -5.51 14.13
N ARG A 77 5.05 -4.97 14.52
CA ARG A 77 6.14 -4.63 13.58
C ARG A 77 6.70 -5.87 12.89
N LEU A 78 6.96 -6.94 13.65
CA LEU A 78 7.41 -8.22 13.08
C LEU A 78 6.37 -8.81 12.13
N SER A 79 5.08 -8.70 12.47
CA SER A 79 3.98 -9.14 11.61
C SER A 79 3.94 -8.34 10.30
N GLN A 80 4.18 -7.03 10.36
CA GLN A 80 4.29 -6.17 9.18
C GLN A 80 5.49 -6.55 8.30
N GLU A 81 6.68 -6.72 8.88
CA GLU A 81 7.88 -7.12 8.14
C GLU A 81 7.67 -8.47 7.44
N GLN A 82 7.09 -9.45 8.14
CA GLN A 82 6.82 -10.76 7.56
C GLN A 82 5.72 -10.71 6.49
N ALA A 83 4.70 -9.86 6.64
CA ALA A 83 3.69 -9.67 5.60
C ALA A 83 4.30 -9.15 4.30
N LEU A 84 5.26 -8.22 4.38
CA LEU A 84 5.99 -7.71 3.22
C LEU A 84 6.91 -8.77 2.59
N VAL A 85 7.50 -9.66 3.40
CA VAL A 85 8.26 -10.81 2.89
C VAL A 85 7.35 -11.77 2.14
N ASP A 86 6.17 -12.07 2.69
CA ASP A 86 5.19 -12.95 2.06
C ASP A 86 4.67 -12.32 0.74
N ASP A 87 4.40 -11.00 0.71
CA ASP A 87 4.05 -10.26 -0.51
C ASP A 87 5.16 -10.36 -1.57
N ALA A 88 6.42 -10.14 -1.16
CA ALA A 88 7.58 -10.23 -2.06
C ALA A 88 7.87 -11.67 -2.54
N ALA A 89 7.39 -12.67 -1.82
CA ALA A 89 7.47 -14.08 -2.16
C ALA A 89 6.27 -14.56 -3.00
N ASP A 90 5.40 -13.65 -3.46
CA ASP A 90 4.16 -13.96 -4.17
C ASP A 90 3.24 -14.93 -3.37
N GLN A 91 3.15 -14.74 -2.04
CA GLN A 91 2.33 -15.51 -1.09
C GLN A 91 1.14 -14.69 -0.54
N PRO A 92 0.12 -14.39 -1.37
CA PRO A 92 -0.93 -13.44 -1.03
C PRO A 92 -1.85 -13.90 0.11
N ALA A 93 -1.99 -15.21 0.36
CA ALA A 93 -2.84 -15.70 1.44
C ALA A 93 -2.19 -15.47 2.82
N GLU A 94 -0.92 -15.83 2.93
CA GLU A 94 -0.08 -15.66 4.10
C GLU A 94 0.10 -14.17 4.43
N ALA A 95 0.45 -13.36 3.43
CA ALA A 95 0.60 -11.92 3.58
C ALA A 95 -0.68 -11.25 4.07
N ARG A 96 -1.83 -11.58 3.45
CA ARG A 96 -3.15 -11.07 3.86
C ARG A 96 -3.45 -11.37 5.33
N ASN A 97 -3.26 -12.61 5.78
CA ASN A 97 -3.53 -12.99 7.16
C ASN A 97 -2.70 -12.15 8.15
N ARG A 98 -1.47 -11.78 7.79
CA ARG A 98 -0.62 -10.92 8.63
C ARG A 98 -1.03 -9.46 8.58
N HIS A 99 -1.42 -8.95 7.41
CA HIS A 99 -1.94 -7.58 7.29
C HIS A 99 -3.22 -7.37 8.12
N GLU A 100 -4.08 -8.38 8.23
CA GLU A 100 -5.28 -8.32 9.07
C GLU A 100 -4.98 -8.19 10.56
N LEU A 101 -3.82 -8.67 11.03
CA LEU A 101 -3.39 -8.50 12.42
C LEU A 101 -3.02 -7.04 12.75
N LEU A 102 -2.84 -6.20 11.73
CA LEU A 102 -2.40 -4.81 11.87
C LEU A 102 -3.59 -3.84 12.00
N ALA A 103 -4.82 -4.34 12.13
CA ALA A 103 -6.00 -3.53 12.41
C ALA A 103 -5.83 -2.76 13.73
N GLY A 104 -6.11 -1.45 13.73
CA GLY A 104 -5.89 -0.56 14.86
C GLY A 104 -4.43 -0.13 15.08
N ALA A 105 -3.48 -0.62 14.28
CA ALA A 105 -2.08 -0.19 14.36
C ALA A 105 -1.85 1.13 13.59
N PRO A 106 -0.76 1.88 13.88
CA PRO A 106 -0.47 3.15 13.19
C PRO A 106 -0.34 3.06 11.66
N TRP A 107 -0.08 1.87 11.11
CA TRP A 107 0.08 1.60 9.68
C TRP A 107 -1.10 0.80 9.08
N GLU A 108 -2.22 0.73 9.79
CA GLU A 108 -3.42 -0.02 9.38
C GLU A 108 -3.82 0.30 7.93
N ALA A 109 -3.86 1.58 7.55
CA ALA A 109 -4.34 1.98 6.24
C ALA A 109 -3.45 1.43 5.09
N GLY A 110 -2.13 1.38 5.29
CA GLY A 110 -1.20 0.77 4.33
C GLY A 110 -1.35 -0.75 4.27
N ALA A 111 -1.48 -1.40 5.42
CA ALA A 111 -1.72 -2.85 5.50
C ALA A 111 -3.06 -3.26 4.87
N ALA A 112 -4.11 -2.44 5.05
CA ALA A 112 -5.42 -2.67 4.48
C ALA A 112 -5.42 -2.60 2.94
N ILE A 113 -4.62 -1.69 2.34
CA ILE A 113 -4.42 -1.67 0.88
C ILE A 113 -3.79 -2.99 0.40
N LEU A 114 -2.69 -3.41 1.05
CA LEU A 114 -1.98 -4.65 0.69
C LEU A 114 -2.88 -5.87 0.81
N SER A 115 -3.63 -5.97 1.92
CA SER A 115 -4.63 -7.01 2.15
C SER A 115 -5.71 -7.02 1.05
N ALA A 116 -6.20 -5.85 0.63
CA ALA A 116 -7.20 -5.72 -0.43
C ALA A 116 -6.66 -6.14 -1.81
N ILE A 117 -5.41 -5.81 -2.13
CA ILE A 117 -4.73 -6.27 -3.36
C ILE A 117 -4.54 -7.79 -3.33
N ASN A 118 -4.15 -8.34 -2.18
CA ASN A 118 -4.01 -9.79 -2.02
C ASN A 118 -5.33 -10.53 -2.24
N LEU A 119 -6.48 -9.96 -1.85
CA LEU A 119 -7.79 -10.50 -2.22
C LEU A 119 -8.01 -10.54 -3.73
N VAL A 120 -7.55 -9.54 -4.49
CA VAL A 120 -7.58 -9.55 -5.96
C VAL A 120 -6.69 -10.66 -6.52
N SER A 121 -5.46 -10.78 -6.00
CA SER A 121 -4.50 -11.83 -6.39
C SER A 121 -5.04 -13.25 -6.13
N LEU A 122 -5.93 -13.40 -5.15
CA LEU A 122 -6.63 -14.65 -4.80
C LEU A 122 -7.94 -14.86 -5.57
N ASP A 123 -8.28 -14.00 -6.55
CA ASP A 123 -9.55 -14.00 -7.29
C ASP A 123 -10.81 -13.84 -6.42
N ARG A 124 -10.65 -13.32 -5.19
CA ARG A 124 -11.74 -13.02 -4.25
C ARG A 124 -12.30 -11.61 -4.50
N LEU A 125 -12.75 -11.36 -5.73
CA LEU A 125 -13.06 -10.01 -6.23
C LEU A 125 -14.19 -9.31 -5.46
N ASP A 126 -15.19 -10.03 -4.97
CA ASP A 126 -16.28 -9.43 -4.18
C ASP A 126 -15.80 -8.95 -2.81
N GLU A 127 -14.84 -9.66 -2.20
CA GLU A 127 -14.22 -9.26 -0.94
C GLU A 127 -13.27 -8.08 -1.15
N ALA A 128 -12.45 -8.13 -2.19
CA ALA A 128 -11.61 -7.01 -2.60
C ALA A 128 -12.46 -5.74 -2.82
N ARG A 129 -13.62 -5.87 -3.51
CA ARG A 129 -14.53 -4.74 -3.73
C ARG A 129 -15.00 -4.11 -2.43
N ARG A 130 -15.38 -4.92 -1.43
CA ARG A 130 -15.79 -4.40 -0.11
C ARG A 130 -14.64 -3.73 0.64
N ALA A 131 -13.45 -4.32 0.60
CA ALA A 131 -12.26 -3.75 1.24
C ALA A 131 -11.88 -2.39 0.62
N PHE A 132 -11.84 -2.29 -0.70
CA PHE A 132 -11.57 -1.01 -1.37
C PHE A 132 -12.70 0.01 -1.20
N ALA A 133 -13.96 -0.41 -1.06
CA ALA A 133 -15.05 0.50 -0.72
C ALA A 133 -14.82 1.15 0.65
N ALA A 134 -14.42 0.37 1.67
CA ALA A 134 -14.06 0.92 2.97
C ALA A 134 -12.87 1.90 2.89
N LEU A 135 -11.81 1.53 2.16
CA LEU A 135 -10.63 2.38 1.96
C LEU A 135 -10.93 3.68 1.21
N SER A 136 -11.93 3.69 0.32
CA SER A 136 -12.33 4.91 -0.40
C SER A 136 -12.94 5.99 0.49
N GLY A 137 -13.32 5.64 1.73
CA GLY A 137 -13.72 6.59 2.78
C GLY A 137 -12.56 7.16 3.61
N SER A 138 -11.31 6.82 3.30
CA SER A 138 -10.13 7.33 4.01
C SER A 138 -10.06 8.86 3.97
N THR A 139 -9.60 9.46 5.08
CA THR A 139 -9.28 10.89 5.13
C THR A 139 -8.02 11.26 4.36
N ASP A 140 -7.16 10.27 4.06
CA ASP A 140 -6.01 10.45 3.16
C ASP A 140 -6.49 10.39 1.70
N PRO A 141 -6.44 11.50 0.94
CA PRO A 141 -6.89 11.54 -0.45
C PRO A 141 -6.16 10.54 -1.35
N ARG A 142 -4.88 10.25 -1.08
CA ARG A 142 -4.10 9.30 -1.89
C ARG A 142 -4.63 7.89 -1.74
N ILE A 143 -4.90 7.46 -0.50
CA ILE A 143 -5.50 6.16 -0.21
C ILE A 143 -6.90 6.07 -0.79
N ALA A 144 -7.72 7.11 -0.56
CA ALA A 144 -9.09 7.14 -1.05
C ALA A 144 -9.14 7.05 -2.58
N GLY A 145 -8.35 7.87 -3.28
CA GLY A 145 -8.26 7.87 -4.74
C GLY A 145 -7.70 6.55 -5.28
N TYR A 146 -6.68 5.98 -4.65
CA TYR A 146 -6.11 4.70 -5.05
C TYR A 146 -7.12 3.55 -4.94
N ALA A 147 -7.86 3.51 -3.83
CA ALA A 147 -8.92 2.52 -3.63
C ALA A 147 -10.06 2.68 -4.65
N GLN A 148 -10.40 3.90 -5.06
CA GLN A 148 -11.38 4.16 -6.12
C GLN A 148 -10.91 3.63 -7.47
N LEU A 149 -9.63 3.77 -7.83
CA LEU A 149 -9.07 3.18 -9.06
C LEU A 149 -9.20 1.65 -9.06
N TRP A 150 -8.92 1.00 -7.93
CA TRP A 150 -9.11 -0.44 -7.78
C TRP A 150 -10.57 -0.88 -7.90
N GLN A 151 -11.52 -0.11 -7.38
CA GLN A 151 -12.95 -0.39 -7.58
C GLN A 151 -13.34 -0.34 -9.07
N LEU A 152 -12.81 0.63 -9.82
CA LEU A 152 -13.00 0.70 -11.27
C LEU A 152 -12.33 -0.50 -11.97
N TRP A 153 -11.13 -0.87 -11.57
CA TRP A 153 -10.42 -2.03 -12.09
C TRP A 153 -11.21 -3.33 -11.89
N ILE A 154 -11.73 -3.56 -10.67
CA ILE A 154 -12.57 -4.72 -10.35
C ILE A 154 -13.85 -4.70 -11.19
N THR A 155 -14.44 -3.51 -11.39
CA THR A 155 -15.62 -3.35 -12.27
C THR A 155 -15.32 -3.83 -13.68
N MET A 156 -14.18 -3.42 -14.28
CA MET A 156 -13.76 -3.93 -15.60
C MET A 156 -13.57 -5.44 -15.61
N ARG A 157 -12.84 -5.98 -14.63
CA ARG A 157 -12.48 -7.41 -14.57
C ARG A 157 -13.69 -8.34 -14.41
N SER A 158 -14.70 -7.88 -13.67
CA SER A 158 -15.91 -8.64 -13.33
C SER A 158 -17.09 -8.39 -14.27
N TYR A 159 -16.98 -7.43 -15.19
CA TYR A 159 -18.05 -7.12 -16.14
C TYR A 159 -18.35 -8.32 -17.05
N ARG A 160 -19.62 -8.50 -17.39
CA ARG A 160 -20.13 -9.62 -18.21
C ARG A 160 -21.00 -9.18 -19.40
N GLY A 161 -21.15 -7.87 -19.62
CA GLY A 161 -21.85 -7.32 -20.78
C GLY A 161 -20.90 -7.03 -21.94
N ASP A 162 -21.37 -6.20 -22.88
CA ASP A 162 -20.58 -5.77 -24.04
C ASP A 162 -19.65 -4.57 -23.75
N ALA A 163 -18.67 -4.35 -24.64
CA ALA A 163 -17.67 -3.30 -24.48
C ALA A 163 -18.24 -1.87 -24.45
N HIS A 164 -19.38 -1.62 -25.11
CA HIS A 164 -20.02 -0.31 -25.08
C HIS A 164 -20.64 -0.05 -23.72
N GLY A 165 -21.39 -1.02 -23.19
CA GLY A 165 -21.96 -0.96 -21.84
C GLY A 165 -20.90 -0.80 -20.76
N LEU A 166 -19.75 -1.47 -20.89
CA LEU A 166 -18.62 -1.29 -19.97
C LEU A 166 -18.06 0.13 -20.02
N ARG A 167 -17.82 0.69 -21.22
CA ARG A 167 -17.30 2.05 -21.38
C ARG A 167 -18.22 3.08 -20.73
N GLU A 168 -19.53 2.97 -20.96
CA GLU A 168 -20.49 3.86 -20.32
C GLU A 168 -20.52 3.71 -18.79
N GLN A 169 -20.45 2.48 -18.28
CA GLN A 169 -20.43 2.22 -16.85
C GLN A 169 -19.20 2.85 -16.20
N LEU A 170 -18.02 2.71 -16.81
CA LEU A 170 -16.80 3.34 -16.32
C LEU A 170 -16.89 4.85 -16.38
N ALA A 171 -17.33 5.42 -17.51
CA ALA A 171 -17.48 6.85 -17.65
C ALA A 171 -18.39 7.43 -16.56
N ARG A 172 -19.54 6.81 -16.30
CA ARG A 172 -20.43 7.20 -15.20
C ARG A 172 -19.78 7.03 -13.83
N ALA A 173 -19.08 5.91 -13.60
CA ALA A 173 -18.44 5.62 -12.32
C ALA A 173 -17.27 6.57 -12.00
N THR A 174 -16.65 7.18 -13.01
CA THR A 174 -15.61 8.20 -12.81
C THR A 174 -16.15 9.56 -12.38
N VAL A 175 -17.46 9.82 -12.58
CA VAL A 175 -18.08 11.10 -12.22
C VAL A 175 -18.04 11.30 -10.71
N GLY A 176 -17.44 12.41 -10.27
CA GLY A 176 -17.36 12.78 -8.86
C GLY A 176 -16.21 12.13 -8.08
N LEU A 177 -15.43 11.25 -8.72
CA LEU A 177 -14.18 10.78 -8.14
C LEU A 177 -13.14 11.90 -8.12
N ARG A 178 -12.29 11.90 -7.09
CA ARG A 178 -11.28 12.94 -6.87
C ARG A 178 -9.90 12.29 -6.88
N ALA A 179 -9.10 12.63 -7.89
CA ALA A 179 -7.70 12.24 -7.91
C ALA A 179 -6.89 13.04 -6.88
N ALA A 180 -5.97 12.37 -6.19
CA ALA A 180 -5.03 13.01 -5.29
C ALA A 180 -3.79 13.57 -6.01
N ASP A 181 -3.50 13.06 -7.20
CA ASP A 181 -2.33 13.46 -8.01
C ASP A 181 -2.61 13.30 -9.52
N SER A 182 -1.63 13.71 -10.32
CA SER A 182 -1.73 13.67 -11.79
C SER A 182 -1.78 12.25 -12.34
N PHE A 183 -1.17 11.26 -11.68
CA PHE A 183 -1.23 9.87 -12.12
C PHE A 183 -2.64 9.32 -11.97
N GLN A 184 -3.24 9.47 -10.79
CA GLN A 184 -4.63 9.08 -10.55
C GLN A 184 -5.58 9.80 -11.49
N GLN A 185 -5.37 11.09 -11.74
CA GLN A 185 -6.20 11.86 -12.68
C GLN A 185 -6.09 11.31 -14.11
N SER A 186 -4.89 10.95 -14.57
CA SER A 186 -4.71 10.35 -15.89
C SER A 186 -5.42 9.00 -16.03
N VAL A 187 -5.42 8.17 -14.97
CA VAL A 187 -6.17 6.90 -14.98
C VAL A 187 -7.69 7.17 -15.02
N LEU A 188 -8.19 8.10 -14.21
CA LEU A 188 -9.60 8.49 -14.24
C LEU A 188 -10.00 9.01 -15.63
N ASN A 189 -9.19 9.86 -16.25
CA ASN A 189 -9.44 10.37 -17.60
C ASN A 189 -9.46 9.23 -18.63
N LEU A 190 -8.53 8.27 -18.53
CA LEU A 190 -8.53 7.08 -19.39
C LEU A 190 -9.85 6.32 -19.26
N TYR A 191 -10.32 6.08 -18.04
CA TYR A 191 -11.55 5.30 -17.79
C TYR A 191 -12.82 6.10 -18.11
N ALA A 192 -12.75 7.42 -18.08
CA ALA A 192 -13.80 8.32 -18.57
C ALA A 192 -13.87 8.40 -20.11
N GLY A 193 -12.92 7.80 -20.83
CA GLY A 193 -12.81 7.91 -22.29
C GLY A 193 -12.27 9.27 -22.76
N GLN A 194 -11.64 10.03 -21.86
CA GLN A 194 -11.11 11.39 -22.09
C GLN A 194 -9.57 11.44 -22.06
N GLY A 195 -8.92 10.30 -21.88
CA GLY A 195 -7.47 10.17 -21.77
C GLY A 195 -6.91 9.09 -22.68
N SER A 196 -5.60 8.85 -22.56
CA SER A 196 -4.90 7.81 -23.32
C SER A 196 -3.96 7.01 -22.43
N VAL A 197 -3.55 5.84 -22.91
CA VAL A 197 -2.58 4.97 -22.23
C VAL A 197 -1.25 5.69 -22.07
N GLU A 198 -0.82 6.45 -23.09
CA GLU A 198 0.41 7.24 -23.08
C GLU A 198 0.37 8.32 -22.00
N ALA A 199 -0.77 8.98 -21.81
CA ALA A 199 -0.94 9.99 -20.75
C ALA A 199 -0.79 9.40 -19.35
N VAL A 200 -1.24 8.16 -19.13
CA VAL A 200 -1.04 7.45 -17.84
C VAL A 200 0.44 7.18 -17.59
N PHE A 201 1.16 6.64 -18.58
CA PHE A 201 2.59 6.37 -18.44
C PHE A 201 3.41 7.66 -18.28
N SER A 202 3.06 8.72 -19.01
CA SER A 202 3.70 10.02 -18.89
C SER A 202 3.53 10.60 -17.48
N ALA A 203 2.33 10.51 -16.90
CA ALA A 203 2.08 10.96 -15.54
C ALA A 203 2.87 10.15 -14.49
N ALA A 204 2.97 8.82 -14.67
CA ALA A 204 3.78 7.95 -13.81
C ALA A 204 5.29 8.32 -13.84
N GLU A 205 5.81 8.66 -15.02
CA GLU A 205 7.20 9.07 -15.18
C GLU A 205 7.49 10.47 -14.63
N ALA A 206 6.57 11.42 -14.83
CA ALA A 206 6.73 12.80 -14.40
C ALA A 206 6.72 12.96 -12.88
N ALA A 207 6.02 12.09 -12.15
CA ALA A 207 5.91 12.14 -10.70
C ALA A 207 7.16 11.62 -9.96
N THR A 208 8.15 11.07 -10.66
CA THR A 208 9.24 10.29 -10.05
C THR A 208 10.61 10.59 -10.65
N LEU A 209 11.69 10.40 -9.87
CA LEU A 209 13.06 10.54 -10.37
C LEU A 209 13.44 9.37 -11.28
N ALA A 210 14.29 9.64 -12.27
CA ALA A 210 14.77 8.62 -13.21
C ALA A 210 15.55 7.50 -12.51
N GLY A 211 15.22 6.26 -12.84
CA GLY A 211 15.82 5.05 -12.25
C GLY A 211 15.40 4.74 -10.81
N SER A 212 14.56 5.58 -10.18
CA SER A 212 14.14 5.38 -8.80
C SER A 212 13.22 4.15 -8.62
N PRO A 213 13.23 3.50 -7.43
CA PRO A 213 12.22 2.49 -7.08
C PRO A 213 10.79 2.98 -7.25
N GLN A 214 10.52 4.24 -6.90
CA GLN A 214 9.21 4.88 -7.03
C GLN A 214 8.76 4.95 -8.49
N ARG A 215 9.69 5.22 -9.43
CA ARG A 215 9.38 5.18 -10.86
C ARG A 215 9.00 3.78 -11.32
N ARG A 216 9.72 2.75 -10.87
CA ARG A 216 9.40 1.36 -11.23
C ARG A 216 8.03 0.94 -10.71
N ASP A 217 7.71 1.34 -9.47
CA ASP A 217 6.39 1.10 -8.88
C ASP A 217 5.28 1.83 -9.66
N ALA A 218 5.44 3.14 -9.92
CA ALA A 218 4.48 3.93 -10.69
C ALA A 218 4.25 3.37 -12.11
N ARG A 219 5.30 2.87 -12.77
CA ARG A 219 5.18 2.17 -14.06
C ARG A 219 4.45 0.85 -13.96
N THR A 220 4.62 0.11 -12.86
CA THR A 220 3.89 -1.14 -12.62
C THR A 220 2.40 -0.86 -12.42
N GLN A 221 2.05 0.15 -11.64
CA GLN A 221 0.68 0.62 -11.50
C GLN A 221 0.10 1.07 -12.85
N ALA A 222 0.86 1.85 -13.63
CA ALA A 222 0.45 2.25 -14.99
C ALA A 222 0.20 1.04 -15.89
N ALA A 223 1.07 0.02 -15.84
CA ALA A 223 0.91 -1.22 -16.58
C ALA A 223 -0.38 -1.92 -16.20
N LEU A 224 -0.66 -2.06 -14.90
CA LEU A 224 -1.88 -2.66 -14.39
C LEU A 224 -3.12 -1.91 -14.90
N PHE A 225 -3.26 -0.62 -14.57
CA PHE A 225 -4.48 0.12 -14.83
C PHE A 225 -4.71 0.38 -16.32
N ALA A 226 -3.69 0.83 -17.06
CA ALA A 226 -3.84 1.15 -18.48
C ALA A 226 -3.86 -0.11 -19.36
N GLY A 227 -3.06 -1.13 -19.01
CA GLY A 227 -3.12 -2.42 -19.70
C GLY A 227 -4.46 -3.12 -19.51
N SER A 228 -5.05 -3.07 -18.32
CA SER A 228 -6.36 -3.69 -18.07
C SER A 228 -7.48 -2.97 -18.80
N TYR A 229 -7.39 -1.65 -18.95
CA TYR A 229 -8.28 -0.91 -19.84
C TYR A 229 -8.17 -1.39 -21.29
N LEU A 230 -6.94 -1.53 -21.82
CA LEU A 230 -6.75 -2.05 -23.17
C LEU A 230 -7.36 -3.44 -23.33
N GLN A 231 -7.11 -4.34 -22.36
CA GLN A 231 -7.59 -5.70 -22.39
C GLN A 231 -9.11 -5.82 -22.32
N TYR A 232 -9.74 -5.17 -21.33
CA TYR A 232 -11.15 -5.40 -21.02
C TYR A 232 -12.09 -4.38 -21.68
N VAL A 233 -11.63 -3.16 -21.95
CA VAL A 233 -12.48 -2.06 -22.44
C VAL A 233 -12.26 -1.76 -23.92
N ALA A 234 -10.99 -1.66 -24.33
CA ALA A 234 -10.64 -1.42 -25.72
C ALA A 234 -10.67 -2.71 -26.57
N GLY A 235 -10.63 -3.88 -25.94
CA GLY A 235 -10.53 -5.18 -26.63
C GLY A 235 -9.15 -5.44 -27.26
N ASP A 236 -8.14 -4.65 -26.92
CA ASP A 236 -6.76 -4.79 -27.40
C ASP A 236 -5.90 -5.58 -26.40
N ALA A 237 -6.25 -6.86 -26.25
CA ALA A 237 -5.52 -7.77 -25.37
C ALA A 237 -4.05 -7.98 -25.83
N ALA A 238 -3.76 -7.82 -27.12
CA ALA A 238 -2.41 -7.98 -27.65
C ALA A 238 -1.48 -6.86 -27.15
N THR A 239 -1.93 -5.61 -27.21
CA THR A 239 -1.18 -4.47 -26.66
C THR A 239 -1.08 -4.53 -25.15
N ALA A 240 -2.17 -4.89 -24.45
CA ALA A 240 -2.14 -5.10 -23.01
C ALA A 240 -1.06 -6.09 -22.58
N ARG A 241 -1.01 -7.29 -23.20
CA ARG A 241 0.00 -8.31 -22.91
C ARG A 241 1.43 -7.82 -23.18
N ARG A 242 1.66 -7.02 -24.22
CA ARG A 242 2.98 -6.41 -24.47
C ARG A 242 3.37 -5.46 -23.35
N ILE A 243 2.46 -4.62 -22.87
CA ILE A 243 2.70 -3.71 -21.76
C ILE A 243 3.04 -4.50 -20.50
N TYR A 244 2.23 -5.50 -20.13
CA TYR A 244 2.48 -6.29 -18.92
C TYR A 244 3.86 -6.96 -18.96
N ARG A 245 4.19 -7.62 -20.07
CA ARG A 245 5.50 -8.30 -20.23
C ARG A 245 6.68 -7.33 -20.22
N ARG A 246 6.50 -6.11 -20.73
CA ARG A 246 7.54 -5.08 -20.74
C ARG A 246 7.84 -4.57 -19.33
N GLU A 247 6.82 -4.35 -18.52
CA GLU A 247 6.96 -3.74 -17.20
C GLU A 247 7.20 -4.76 -16.08
N PHE A 248 6.73 -6.00 -16.23
CA PHE A 248 6.83 -7.04 -15.19
C PHE A 248 8.25 -7.30 -14.65
N PRO A 249 9.32 -7.35 -15.46
CA PRO A 249 10.69 -7.54 -14.94
C PRO A 249 11.16 -6.44 -13.98
N GLN A 250 10.54 -5.25 -14.04
CA GLN A 250 10.88 -4.10 -13.20
C GLN A 250 9.94 -3.94 -11.99
N SER A 251 8.91 -4.79 -11.89
CA SER A 251 7.88 -4.70 -10.85
C SER A 251 8.28 -5.23 -9.47
N SER A 252 9.54 -5.61 -9.27
CA SER A 252 10.01 -6.12 -7.98
C SER A 252 9.76 -5.11 -6.87
N GLY A 253 9.02 -5.53 -5.83
CA GLY A 253 8.64 -4.68 -4.69
C GLY A 253 7.40 -3.79 -4.94
N SER A 254 6.76 -3.89 -6.10
CA SER A 254 5.48 -3.24 -6.37
C SER A 254 4.32 -4.11 -5.88
N LEU A 255 3.30 -3.48 -5.32
CA LEU A 255 2.16 -4.18 -4.71
C LEU A 255 1.31 -4.90 -5.77
N GLU A 256 1.30 -4.37 -6.98
CA GLU A 256 0.50 -4.84 -8.10
C GLU A 256 1.13 -6.04 -8.81
N ARG A 257 2.39 -6.38 -8.48
CA ARG A 257 3.16 -7.41 -9.16
C ARG A 257 2.43 -8.76 -9.23
N PRO A 258 1.85 -9.31 -8.15
CA PRO A 258 1.17 -10.61 -8.22
C PRO A 258 -0.05 -10.57 -9.16
N VAL A 259 -0.78 -9.45 -9.19
CA VAL A 259 -1.89 -9.25 -10.13
C VAL A 259 -1.39 -9.16 -11.57
N LEU A 260 -0.30 -8.44 -11.81
CA LEU A 260 0.32 -8.32 -13.13
C LEU A 260 0.82 -9.68 -13.64
N GLN A 261 1.39 -10.52 -12.77
CA GLN A 261 1.81 -11.88 -13.11
C GLN A 261 0.63 -12.72 -13.60
N ARG A 262 -0.51 -12.65 -12.91
CA ARG A 262 -1.73 -13.35 -13.31
C ARG A 262 -2.26 -12.87 -14.65
N LEU A 263 -2.28 -11.55 -14.89
CA LEU A 263 -2.69 -10.98 -16.18
C LEU A 263 -1.79 -11.39 -17.36
N ILE A 264 -0.54 -11.79 -17.08
CA ILE A 264 0.36 -12.36 -18.09
C ILE A 264 0.06 -13.85 -18.32
N GLY A 265 -0.25 -14.58 -17.24
CA GLY A 265 -0.44 -16.04 -17.23
C GLY A 265 -1.83 -16.53 -17.63
N ASP A 266 -2.87 -15.72 -17.41
CA ASP A 266 -4.26 -16.04 -17.78
C ASP A 266 -4.49 -15.69 -19.27
N PRO A 267 -4.73 -16.69 -20.16
CA PRO A 267 -5.13 -16.44 -21.55
C PRO A 267 -6.50 -15.75 -21.67
#